data_AF-X0VVW1-F1
#
_entry.id   AF-X0VVW1-F1
#
_cell.length_a   1.000
_cell.length_b   1.000
_cell.length_c   1.000
_cell.angle_alpha   90.00
_cell.angle_beta   90.00
_cell.angle_gamma   90.00
#
_symmetry.space_group_name_H-M   'P 1'
#
loop_
_entity.id
_entity.type
_entity.pdbx_description
1 polymer ?
#
loop_
_entity_poly.entity_id
_entity_poly.type
_entity_poly.pdbx_seq_one_letter_code
_entity_poly.pdbx_strand_id
1 'polypeptide(L)'
;ARRRDGKMHILNTTPDNGLVNDFMAEAFGSPQSNRLYRIGIATHAYVDSWAHQNFVGWYDDLNDTGLNPLPEIGHAEAGHKPDLVQYSWPDKRLTYRRKVVNNDRFLDAARRLFKQYCDYLDGLEIDCPNRPSPDALMARLDLAVSCATGTSEKQRRKQHVSAYVELAPWLDEYEERDWFDYAIRTEVRGLPDSHDGIISSLPTFFPDRYFWKSEKETTHWFQFQRAVKAHERFGIERLTPLFKEMGVDLSRA
;
A
#
# COMPACT_ATOMS: atom_id res chain seq x y z
N ALA A 1 -16.45 3.62 7.41
CA ALA A 1 -17.43 4.74 7.40
C ALA A 1 -18.77 4.27 6.85
N ARG A 2 -19.94 4.78 7.30
CA ARG A 2 -21.26 4.30 6.83
C ARG A 2 -21.69 4.96 5.52
N ARG A 3 -22.18 4.16 4.56
CA ARG A 3 -22.71 4.65 3.28
C ARG A 3 -24.14 5.20 3.42
N ARG A 4 -24.48 6.17 2.58
CA ARG A 4 -25.77 6.89 2.52
C ARG A 4 -26.82 6.12 1.72
N ASP A 5 -26.40 5.42 0.68
CA ASP A 5 -27.26 4.61 -0.18
C ASP A 5 -27.59 3.23 0.42
N GLY A 6 -26.92 2.83 1.50
CA GLY A 6 -27.10 1.52 2.12
C GLY A 6 -26.59 0.35 1.27
N LYS A 7 -25.93 0.61 0.14
CA LYS A 7 -25.35 -0.43 -0.71
C LYS A 7 -24.28 -1.21 0.05
N MET A 8 -24.24 -2.51 -0.19
CA MET A 8 -23.26 -3.43 0.37
C MET A 8 -22.72 -4.29 -0.77
N HIS A 9 -21.44 -4.62 -0.71
CA HIS A 9 -20.81 -5.54 -1.66
C HIS A 9 -19.92 -6.52 -0.89
N ILE A 10 -19.86 -7.77 -1.32
CA ILE A 10 -19.14 -8.82 -0.61
C ILE A 10 -17.62 -8.62 -0.65
N LEU A 11 -17.12 -8.00 -1.72
CA LEU A 11 -15.73 -7.56 -1.86
C LEU A 11 -15.46 -6.15 -1.29
N ASN A 12 -16.41 -5.57 -0.55
CA ASN A 12 -16.23 -4.21 -0.03
C ASN A 12 -15.07 -4.16 0.97
N THR A 13 -14.09 -3.29 0.72
CA THR A 13 -12.95 -3.11 1.60
C THR A 13 -13.40 -2.52 2.93
N THR A 14 -13.06 -3.24 4.00
CA THR A 14 -13.31 -2.85 5.40
C THR A 14 -11.98 -2.84 6.16
N PRO A 15 -11.81 -1.93 7.13
CA PRO A 15 -10.55 -1.82 7.87
C PRO A 15 -10.34 -3.05 8.76
N ASP A 16 -9.09 -3.46 8.94
CA ASP A 16 -8.70 -4.57 9.85
C ASP A 16 -9.47 -5.88 9.59
N ASN A 17 -9.79 -6.17 8.34
CA ASN A 17 -10.58 -7.37 8.02
C ASN A 17 -9.75 -8.66 8.12
N GLY A 18 -10.44 -9.81 8.15
CA GLY A 18 -9.78 -11.11 8.31
C GLY A 18 -8.76 -11.44 7.22
N LEU A 19 -9.01 -11.03 5.97
CA LEU A 19 -8.10 -11.33 4.85
C LEU A 19 -6.75 -10.60 5.00
N VAL A 20 -6.76 -9.31 5.35
CA VAL A 20 -5.50 -8.57 5.56
C VAL A 20 -4.75 -9.03 6.82
N ASN A 21 -5.46 -9.54 7.83
CA ASN A 21 -4.86 -10.20 8.97
C ASN A 21 -4.22 -11.55 8.61
N ASP A 22 -4.87 -12.35 7.74
CA ASP A 22 -4.28 -13.59 7.21
C ASP A 22 -2.98 -13.30 6.44
N PHE A 23 -2.95 -12.24 5.63
CA PHE A 23 -1.72 -11.81 4.93
C PHE A 23 -0.58 -11.45 5.89
N MET A 24 -0.88 -10.75 6.99
CA MET A 24 0.12 -10.41 8.01
C MET A 24 0.63 -11.66 8.73
N ALA A 25 -0.26 -12.57 9.14
CA ALA A 25 0.10 -13.83 9.77
C ALA A 25 1.00 -14.69 8.86
N GLU A 26 0.63 -14.81 7.59
CA GLU A 26 1.41 -15.52 6.58
C GLU A 26 2.79 -14.86 6.34
N ALA A 27 2.85 -13.53 6.36
CA ALA A 27 4.11 -12.79 6.27
C ALA A 27 5.01 -13.05 7.47
N PHE A 28 4.48 -13.05 8.69
CA PHE A 28 5.23 -13.39 9.91
C PHE A 28 5.74 -14.84 9.89
N GLY A 29 4.92 -15.78 9.43
CA GLY A 29 5.28 -17.20 9.29
C GLY A 29 6.27 -17.51 8.15
N SER A 30 6.56 -16.54 7.28
CA SER A 30 7.44 -16.75 6.12
C SER A 30 8.90 -17.06 6.55
N PRO A 31 9.71 -17.76 5.73
CA PRO A 31 11.12 -18.02 6.02
C PRO A 31 11.94 -16.76 6.31
N GLN A 32 12.91 -16.83 7.23
CA GLN A 32 13.68 -15.66 7.65
C GLN A 32 14.34 -14.91 6.48
N SER A 33 14.80 -15.63 5.45
CA SER A 33 15.45 -15.05 4.26
C SER A 33 14.54 -14.15 3.42
N ASN A 34 13.22 -14.33 3.47
CA ASN A 34 12.26 -13.52 2.71
C ASN A 34 11.24 -12.77 3.58
N ARG A 35 11.22 -13.03 4.89
CA ARG A 35 10.22 -12.54 5.83
C ARG A 35 10.07 -11.03 5.82
N LEU A 36 11.16 -10.27 5.79
CA LEU A 36 11.08 -8.81 5.82
C LEU A 36 10.40 -8.22 4.57
N TYR A 37 10.66 -8.75 3.38
CA TYR A 37 9.93 -8.33 2.17
C TYR A 37 8.44 -8.66 2.27
N ARG A 38 8.14 -9.86 2.78
CA ARG A 38 6.76 -10.33 2.98
C ARG A 38 6.01 -9.44 3.96
N ILE A 39 6.64 -9.08 5.08
CA ILE A 39 6.10 -8.15 6.07
C ILE A 39 5.87 -6.78 5.42
N GLY A 40 6.85 -6.23 4.69
CA GLY A 40 6.68 -4.93 4.02
C GLY A 40 5.50 -4.89 3.06
N ILE A 41 5.33 -5.92 2.23
CA ILE A 41 4.22 -6.03 1.29
C ILE A 41 2.87 -6.21 2.03
N ALA A 42 2.82 -7.09 3.02
CA ALA A 42 1.61 -7.32 3.80
C ALA A 42 1.18 -6.08 4.58
N THR A 43 2.14 -5.35 5.13
CA THR A 43 1.91 -4.08 5.82
C THR A 43 1.27 -3.03 4.93
N HIS A 44 1.75 -2.90 3.69
CA HIS A 44 1.14 -2.01 2.71
C HIS A 44 -0.33 -2.37 2.47
N ALA A 45 -0.60 -3.62 2.11
CA ALA A 45 -1.97 -4.12 1.88
C ALA A 45 -2.87 -3.99 3.14
N TYR A 46 -2.29 -4.16 4.32
CA TYR A 46 -3.00 -4.01 5.59
C TYR A 46 -3.46 -2.57 5.80
N VAL A 47 -2.57 -1.59 5.60
CA VAL A 47 -2.91 -0.17 5.71
C VAL A 47 -3.93 0.26 4.64
N ASP A 48 -3.85 -0.31 3.43
CA ASP A 48 -4.81 -0.04 2.35
C ASP A 48 -6.25 -0.41 2.74
N SER A 49 -6.45 -1.35 3.66
CA SER A 49 -7.79 -1.67 4.19
C SER A 49 -8.46 -0.48 4.90
N TRP A 50 -7.67 0.47 5.41
CA TRP A 50 -8.17 1.76 5.92
C TRP A 50 -8.30 2.81 4.82
N ALA A 51 -7.30 2.92 3.95
CA ALA A 51 -7.29 3.92 2.89
C ALA A 51 -8.48 3.73 1.94
N HIS A 52 -8.71 2.50 1.50
CA HIS A 52 -9.69 2.14 0.47
C HIS A 52 -11.03 1.66 1.03
N GLN A 53 -11.38 2.03 2.27
CA GLN A 53 -12.70 1.73 2.83
C GLN A 53 -13.83 2.18 1.90
N ASN A 54 -14.83 1.31 1.72
CA ASN A 54 -15.99 1.53 0.85
C ASN A 54 -15.66 1.58 -0.65
N PHE A 55 -14.55 0.97 -1.06
CA PHE A 55 -14.26 0.64 -2.45
C PHE A 55 -14.20 -0.88 -2.63
N VAL A 56 -14.37 -1.31 -3.86
CA VAL A 56 -14.14 -2.67 -4.33
C VAL A 56 -13.07 -2.60 -5.42
N GLY A 57 -12.05 -3.46 -5.36
CA GLY A 57 -11.00 -3.56 -6.38
C GLY A 57 -11.46 -4.13 -7.73
N TRP A 58 -12.74 -4.02 -8.06
CA TRP A 58 -13.41 -4.58 -9.24
C TRP A 58 -14.23 -3.48 -9.91
N TYR A 59 -14.65 -3.70 -11.16
CA TYR A 59 -15.57 -2.79 -11.85
C TYR A 59 -16.97 -2.91 -11.25
N ASP A 60 -17.37 -1.91 -10.46
CA ASP A 60 -18.63 -1.94 -9.72
C ASP A 60 -19.12 -0.52 -9.36
N ASP A 61 -20.44 -0.30 -9.45
CA ASP A 61 -21.08 0.99 -9.18
C ASP A 61 -20.95 1.46 -7.72
N LEU A 62 -20.52 0.58 -6.81
CA LEU A 62 -20.19 0.93 -5.44
C LEU A 62 -19.03 1.93 -5.39
N ASN A 63 -18.15 1.90 -6.39
CA ASN A 63 -16.99 2.77 -6.53
C ASN A 63 -17.34 4.19 -7.01
N ASP A 64 -18.53 4.43 -7.55
CA ASP A 64 -18.97 5.73 -8.09
C ASP A 64 -18.95 6.83 -7.01
N THR A 65 -17.98 7.72 -7.12
CA THR A 65 -17.82 8.93 -6.30
C THR A 65 -18.38 10.18 -6.98
N GLY A 66 -18.81 10.08 -8.25
CA GLY A 66 -19.50 11.07 -9.05
C GLY A 66 -19.22 10.95 -10.56
N LEU A 67 -19.82 11.83 -11.36
CA LEU A 67 -19.69 11.85 -12.83
C LEU A 67 -18.26 12.16 -13.31
N ASN A 68 -17.41 11.13 -13.43
CA ASN A 68 -16.07 11.21 -14.01
C ASN A 68 -16.00 10.21 -15.18
N PRO A 69 -15.38 10.52 -16.33
CA PRO A 69 -15.18 9.54 -17.42
C PRO A 69 -14.22 8.39 -17.08
N LEU A 70 -13.76 8.28 -15.83
CA LEU A 70 -12.84 7.25 -15.38
C LEU A 70 -13.62 5.97 -15.03
N PRO A 71 -12.99 4.78 -15.16
CA PRO A 71 -13.67 3.54 -14.84
C PRO A 71 -13.98 3.43 -13.33
N GLU A 72 -15.11 2.82 -13.01
CA GLU A 72 -15.56 2.54 -11.63
C GLU A 72 -14.81 1.34 -11.02
N ILE A 73 -13.47 1.35 -11.08
CA ILE A 73 -12.61 0.30 -10.53
C ILE A 73 -11.83 0.86 -9.35
N GLY A 74 -12.02 0.28 -8.17
CA GLY A 74 -11.35 0.72 -6.95
C GLY A 74 -11.56 2.22 -6.71
N HIS A 75 -10.48 2.92 -6.39
CA HIS A 75 -10.50 4.36 -6.14
C HIS A 75 -10.15 5.22 -7.37
N ALA A 76 -10.25 4.68 -8.59
CA ALA A 76 -9.82 5.38 -9.81
C ALA A 76 -10.44 6.79 -9.95
N GLU A 77 -11.75 6.94 -9.72
CA GLU A 77 -12.41 8.25 -9.76
C GLU A 77 -11.99 9.20 -8.63
N ALA A 78 -11.63 8.64 -7.47
CA ALA A 78 -11.10 9.41 -6.35
C ALA A 78 -9.63 9.80 -6.55
N GLY A 79 -8.95 9.23 -7.56
CA GLY A 79 -7.53 9.43 -7.83
C GLY A 79 -6.68 9.03 -6.63
N HIS A 80 -5.65 9.84 -6.33
CA HIS A 80 -4.74 9.60 -5.20
C HIS A 80 -5.30 10.03 -3.84
N LYS A 81 -6.51 10.60 -3.79
CA LYS A 81 -7.04 11.20 -2.55
C LYS A 81 -7.10 10.22 -1.37
N PRO A 82 -7.45 8.93 -1.53
CA PRO A 82 -7.43 7.97 -0.41
C PRO A 82 -6.03 7.72 0.15
N ASP A 83 -5.00 7.84 -0.68
CA ASP A 83 -3.61 7.48 -0.35
C ASP A 83 -2.82 8.66 0.26
N LEU A 84 -3.36 9.89 0.16
CA LEU A 84 -2.74 11.08 0.73
C LEU A 84 -3.03 11.18 2.23
N VAL A 85 -2.11 10.68 3.07
CA VAL A 85 -2.25 10.58 4.53
C VAL A 85 -2.77 11.86 5.20
N GLN A 86 -2.26 13.01 4.81
CA GLN A 86 -2.57 14.35 5.35
C GLN A 86 -3.84 14.99 4.76
N TYR A 87 -4.51 14.30 3.85
CA TYR A 87 -5.61 14.88 3.08
C TYR A 87 -6.96 14.52 3.67
N SER A 88 -7.91 15.44 3.51
CA SER A 88 -9.30 15.16 3.81
C SER A 88 -10.17 15.59 2.65
N TRP A 89 -11.05 14.70 2.22
CA TRP A 89 -11.73 14.86 0.93
C TRP A 89 -13.21 14.50 1.04
N PRO A 90 -14.08 15.13 0.24
CA PRO A 90 -15.49 14.85 0.26
C PRO A 90 -15.78 13.50 -0.40
N ASP A 91 -16.59 12.67 0.26
CA ASP A 91 -17.15 11.45 -0.32
C ASP A 91 -18.66 11.50 -0.18
N LYS A 92 -19.35 11.69 -1.31
CA LYS A 92 -20.80 11.86 -1.37
C LYS A 92 -21.55 10.58 -0.99
N ARG A 93 -20.88 9.44 -1.03
CA ARG A 93 -21.43 8.13 -0.66
C ARG A 93 -21.59 8.00 0.85
N LEU A 94 -21.00 8.85 1.68
CA LEU A 94 -21.02 8.71 3.15
C LEU A 94 -22.17 9.46 3.84
N THR A 95 -22.68 8.92 4.96
CA THR A 95 -23.75 9.55 5.77
C THR A 95 -23.24 10.67 6.67
N TYR A 96 -22.17 10.42 7.43
CA TYR A 96 -21.65 11.33 8.46
C TYR A 96 -20.53 12.22 7.89
N ARG A 97 -20.63 13.54 8.11
CA ARG A 97 -19.72 14.62 7.66
C ARG A 97 -19.44 14.70 6.15
N ARG A 98 -19.86 13.72 5.34
CA ARG A 98 -19.59 13.58 3.89
C ARG A 98 -18.13 13.80 3.52
N LYS A 99 -17.23 13.49 4.45
CA LYS A 99 -15.82 13.81 4.38
C LYS A 99 -15.04 12.66 4.98
N VAL A 100 -14.06 12.19 4.23
CA VAL A 100 -13.02 11.28 4.69
C VAL A 100 -11.90 12.13 5.28
N VAL A 101 -11.43 11.75 6.47
CA VAL A 101 -10.25 12.32 7.11
C VAL A 101 -9.19 11.23 7.12
N ASN A 102 -8.18 11.35 6.26
CA ASN A 102 -7.19 10.29 6.10
C ASN A 102 -6.29 10.17 7.35
N ASN A 103 -5.94 11.29 8.01
CA ASN A 103 -5.14 11.26 9.24
C ASN A 103 -5.69 10.25 10.25
N ASP A 104 -7.00 10.32 10.55
CA ASP A 104 -7.66 9.40 11.48
C ASP A 104 -7.54 7.94 11.02
N ARG A 105 -7.70 7.68 9.71
CA ARG A 105 -7.61 6.35 9.12
C ARG A 105 -6.21 5.78 9.23
N PHE A 106 -5.19 6.54 8.83
CA PHE A 106 -3.80 6.09 8.86
C PHE A 106 -3.25 5.99 10.28
N LEU A 107 -3.65 6.87 11.20
CA LEU A 107 -3.29 6.75 12.62
C LEU A 107 -3.94 5.52 13.26
N ASP A 108 -5.19 5.19 12.93
CA ASP A 108 -5.82 3.97 13.40
C ASP A 108 -5.13 2.72 12.83
N ALA A 109 -4.82 2.71 11.53
CA ALA A 109 -4.04 1.65 10.89
C ALA A 109 -2.67 1.48 11.56
N ALA A 110 -1.94 2.58 11.80
CA ALA A 110 -0.62 2.56 12.44
C ALA A 110 -0.67 1.98 13.86
N ARG A 111 -1.69 2.33 14.65
CA ARG A 111 -1.89 1.77 15.99
C ARG A 111 -2.05 0.26 15.95
N ARG A 112 -2.89 -0.23 15.03
CA ARG A 112 -3.16 -1.67 14.87
C ARG A 112 -1.92 -2.42 14.38
N LEU A 113 -1.26 -1.87 13.37
CA LEU A 113 -0.03 -2.43 12.81
C LEU A 113 1.09 -2.50 13.86
N PHE A 114 1.27 -1.44 14.64
CA PHE A 114 2.25 -1.43 15.73
C PHE A 114 1.98 -2.54 16.75
N LYS A 115 0.71 -2.73 17.12
CA LYS A 115 0.31 -3.84 17.99
C LYS A 115 0.69 -5.19 17.39
N GLN A 116 0.38 -5.44 16.11
CA GLN A 116 0.72 -6.70 15.46
C GLN A 116 2.23 -6.98 15.46
N TYR A 117 3.05 -5.96 15.20
CA TYR A 117 4.51 -6.11 15.29
C TYR A 117 4.97 -6.44 16.71
N CYS A 118 4.41 -5.76 17.73
CA CYS A 118 4.72 -6.06 19.12
C CYS A 118 4.33 -7.49 19.49
N ASP A 119 3.10 -7.90 19.18
CA ASP A 119 2.59 -9.24 19.47
C ASP A 119 3.46 -10.32 18.79
N TYR A 120 3.89 -10.09 17.54
CA TYR A 120 4.79 -11.00 16.84
C TYR A 120 6.16 -11.10 17.52
N LEU A 121 6.77 -9.97 17.89
CA LEU A 121 8.07 -9.96 18.58
C LEU A 121 7.99 -10.58 19.97
N ASP A 122 6.89 -10.35 20.69
CA ASP A 122 6.65 -10.94 22.01
C ASP A 122 6.45 -12.45 21.90
N GLY A 123 5.76 -12.92 20.85
CA GLY A 123 5.63 -14.35 20.54
C GLY A 123 6.95 -15.03 20.15
N LEU A 124 7.95 -14.26 19.72
CA LEU A 124 9.32 -14.73 19.50
C LEU A 124 10.21 -14.59 20.74
N GLU A 125 9.67 -14.09 21.85
CA GLU A 125 10.43 -13.77 23.07
C GLU A 125 11.61 -12.80 22.81
N ILE A 126 11.46 -11.91 21.82
CA ILE A 126 12.47 -10.90 21.48
C ILE A 126 12.26 -9.66 22.34
N ASP A 127 13.14 -9.46 23.31
CA ASP A 127 13.16 -8.24 24.11
C ASP A 127 13.54 -7.02 23.24
N CYS A 128 12.76 -5.96 23.40
CA CYS A 128 12.90 -4.71 22.67
C CYS A 128 12.99 -3.57 23.67
N PRO A 129 14.15 -3.36 24.34
CA PRO A 129 14.27 -2.44 25.48
C PRO A 129 13.96 -0.98 25.13
N ASN A 130 14.07 -0.61 23.84
CA ASN A 130 13.77 0.73 23.32
C ASN A 130 12.39 0.82 22.64
N ARG A 131 11.51 -0.18 22.81
CA ARG A 131 10.15 -0.15 22.24
C ARG A 131 9.37 1.00 22.87
N PRO A 132 8.88 1.97 22.08
CA PRO A 132 8.05 3.05 22.64
C PRO A 132 6.73 2.48 23.15
N SER A 133 6.11 3.15 24.14
CA SER A 133 4.73 2.83 24.48
C SER A 133 3.81 3.18 23.30
N PRO A 134 2.68 2.45 23.11
CA PRO A 134 1.73 2.75 22.05
C PRO A 134 1.30 4.22 22.04
N ASP A 135 1.00 4.80 23.20
CA ASP A 135 0.55 6.19 23.30
C ASP A 135 1.65 7.19 22.91
N ALA A 136 2.90 6.94 23.33
CA ALA A 136 4.02 7.81 22.98
C ALA A 136 4.32 7.76 21.47
N LEU A 137 4.24 6.59 20.85
CA LEU A 137 4.38 6.45 19.40
C LEU A 137 3.25 7.17 18.67
N MET A 138 2.00 6.95 19.08
CA MET A 138 0.84 7.57 18.44
C MET A 138 0.86 9.10 18.54
N ALA A 139 1.29 9.66 19.68
CA ALA A 139 1.43 11.10 19.84
C ALA A 139 2.49 11.68 18.87
N ARG A 140 3.60 10.99 18.68
CA ARG A 140 4.64 11.38 17.71
C ARG A 140 4.15 11.32 16.27
N LEU A 141 3.41 10.26 15.91
CA LEU A 141 2.83 10.11 14.58
C LEU A 141 1.74 11.14 14.29
N ASP A 142 0.88 11.43 15.26
CA ASP A 142 -0.17 12.45 15.12
C ASP A 142 0.43 13.84 14.85
N LEU A 143 1.50 14.20 15.57
CA LEU A 143 2.25 15.43 15.31
C LEU A 143 2.83 15.45 13.89
N ALA A 144 3.47 14.36 13.43
CA ALA A 144 4.07 14.28 12.10
C ALA A 144 3.03 14.32 10.97
N VAL A 145 1.84 13.74 11.18
CA VAL A 145 0.75 13.78 10.20
C VAL A 145 0.08 15.16 10.17
N SER A 146 0.06 15.86 11.29
CA SER A 146 -0.59 17.18 11.44
C SER A 146 0.35 18.37 11.18
N CYS A 147 1.66 18.14 10.97
CA CYS A 147 2.65 19.22 10.84
C CYS A 147 2.56 20.01 9.51
N ALA A 148 1.82 19.49 8.53
CA ALA A 148 1.78 20.05 7.19
C ALA A 148 0.87 21.30 7.12
N THR A 149 1.48 22.49 7.14
CA THR A 149 0.80 23.80 7.08
C THR A 149 0.89 24.48 5.70
N GLY A 150 1.58 23.87 4.73
CA GLY A 150 1.81 24.43 3.40
C GLY A 150 0.51 24.72 2.62
N THR A 151 0.53 25.77 1.80
CA THR A 151 -0.62 26.18 0.98
C THR A 151 -0.79 25.28 -0.25
N SER A 152 0.30 24.77 -0.80
CA SER A 152 0.30 23.80 -1.91
C SER A 152 0.44 22.34 -1.45
N GLU A 153 -0.06 21.41 -2.25
CA GLU A 153 0.10 19.97 -2.02
C GLU A 153 1.58 19.54 -1.99
N LYS A 154 2.39 20.06 -2.92
CA LYS A 154 3.83 19.81 -2.98
C LYS A 154 4.54 20.20 -1.68
N GLN A 155 4.21 21.37 -1.12
CA GLN A 155 4.77 21.82 0.15
C GLN A 155 4.33 20.93 1.31
N ARG A 156 3.04 20.57 1.38
CA ARG A 156 2.53 19.67 2.42
C ARG A 156 3.21 18.30 2.37
N ARG A 157 3.38 17.73 1.17
CA ARG A 157 4.10 16.46 0.97
C ARG A 157 5.53 16.55 1.48
N LYS A 158 6.26 17.63 1.14
CA LYS A 158 7.64 17.83 1.61
C LYS A 158 7.73 17.94 3.15
N GLN A 159 6.84 18.71 3.77
CA GLN A 159 6.78 18.85 5.23
C GLN A 159 6.52 17.51 5.91
N HIS A 160 5.60 16.71 5.35
CA HIS A 160 5.23 15.41 5.90
C HIS A 160 6.38 14.40 5.81
N VAL A 161 7.02 14.29 4.65
CA VAL A 161 8.21 13.43 4.48
C VAL A 161 9.31 13.84 5.46
N SER A 162 9.57 15.14 5.60
CA SER A 162 10.56 15.66 6.57
C SER A 162 10.24 15.23 8.00
N ALA A 163 8.97 15.32 8.43
CA ALA A 163 8.57 14.92 9.77
C ALA A 163 8.76 13.41 10.02
N TYR A 164 8.53 12.56 9.01
CA TYR A 164 8.82 11.13 9.13
C TYR A 164 10.32 10.84 9.18
N VAL A 165 11.13 11.54 8.38
CA VAL A 165 12.60 11.42 8.43
C VAL A 165 13.13 11.82 9.81
N GLU A 166 12.58 12.87 10.43
CA GLU A 166 12.93 13.24 11.81
C GLU A 166 12.53 12.18 12.85
N LEU A 167 11.42 11.45 12.61
CA LEU A 167 10.99 10.37 13.50
C LEU A 167 11.85 9.10 13.37
N ALA A 168 12.41 8.87 12.19
CA ALA A 168 13.19 7.69 11.84
C ALA A 168 14.49 8.09 11.10
N PRO A 169 15.42 8.81 11.76
CA PRO A 169 16.66 9.27 11.13
C PRO A 169 17.63 8.13 10.75
N TRP A 170 17.35 6.91 11.19
CA TRP A 170 18.08 5.70 10.82
C TRP A 170 17.57 5.08 9.50
N LEU A 171 16.48 5.59 8.93
CA LEU A 171 15.96 5.14 7.65
C LEU A 171 16.56 5.99 6.54
N ASP A 172 17.27 5.35 5.62
CA ASP A 172 17.85 6.03 4.45
C ASP A 172 16.76 6.66 3.58
N GLU A 173 17.14 7.67 2.79
CA GLU A 173 16.25 8.23 1.78
C GLU A 173 15.82 7.14 0.80
N TYR A 174 14.52 7.04 0.57
CA TYR A 174 13.97 6.02 -0.32
C TYR A 174 14.26 6.39 -1.77
N GLU A 175 15.03 5.55 -2.45
CA GLU A 175 15.33 5.66 -3.88
C GLU A 175 14.66 4.50 -4.63
N GLU A 176 13.64 4.82 -5.43
CA GLU A 176 12.75 3.84 -6.07
C GLU A 176 13.49 2.80 -6.92
N ARG A 177 14.58 3.21 -7.57
CA ARG A 177 15.32 2.36 -8.50
C ARG A 177 16.51 1.64 -7.88
N ASP A 178 16.86 1.89 -6.62
CA ASP A 178 18.12 1.39 -6.04
C ASP A 178 18.27 -0.12 -6.16
N TRP A 179 17.23 -0.88 -5.78
CA TRP A 179 17.28 -2.34 -5.88
C TRP A 179 17.34 -2.82 -7.32
N PHE A 180 16.58 -2.18 -8.21
CA PHE A 180 16.56 -2.52 -9.63
C PHE A 180 17.91 -2.24 -10.29
N ASP A 181 18.42 -1.02 -10.15
CA ASP A 181 19.67 -0.58 -10.76
C ASP A 181 20.87 -1.29 -10.12
N TYR A 182 20.80 -1.69 -8.84
CA TYR A 182 21.80 -2.58 -8.24
C TYR A 182 21.83 -3.96 -8.91
N ALA A 183 20.66 -4.55 -9.17
CA ALA A 183 20.54 -5.92 -9.65
C ALA A 183 20.66 -6.06 -11.19
N ILE A 184 20.23 -5.04 -11.91
CA ILE A 184 20.02 -5.06 -13.36
C ILE A 184 20.97 -4.09 -14.06
N ARG A 185 21.62 -4.59 -15.11
CA ARG A 185 22.30 -3.80 -16.12
C ARG A 185 21.34 -3.58 -17.28
N THR A 186 20.99 -2.33 -17.53
CA THR A 186 20.22 -1.91 -18.70
C THR A 186 21.16 -1.56 -19.83
N GLU A 187 21.06 -2.27 -20.95
CA GLU A 187 21.66 -1.88 -22.23
C GLU A 187 20.62 -1.05 -22.98
N VAL A 188 20.79 0.27 -22.91
CA VAL A 188 19.88 1.22 -23.55
C VAL A 188 20.04 1.13 -25.07
N ARG A 189 18.94 0.89 -25.79
CA ARG A 189 18.96 0.84 -27.25
C ARG A 189 18.28 2.07 -27.82
N GLY A 190 19.06 3.13 -28.00
CA GLY A 190 18.56 4.41 -28.51
C GLY A 190 18.29 5.39 -27.37
N LEU A 191 17.01 5.65 -27.06
CA LEU A 191 16.61 6.44 -25.90
C LEU A 191 16.23 5.49 -24.76
N PRO A 192 16.52 5.84 -23.48
CA PRO A 192 16.07 5.04 -22.35
C PRO A 192 14.56 4.87 -22.37
N ASP A 193 14.07 3.69 -22.03
CA ASP A 193 12.65 3.50 -21.73
C ASP A 193 12.25 4.50 -20.63
N SER A 194 11.39 5.47 -20.98
CA SER A 194 10.92 6.48 -20.04
C SER A 194 9.81 5.88 -19.18
N HIS A 195 10.07 5.75 -17.88
CA HIS A 195 9.08 5.27 -16.92
C HIS A 195 8.19 6.38 -16.34
N ASP A 196 8.35 7.63 -16.80
CA ASP A 196 7.65 8.81 -16.26
C ASP A 196 6.95 9.66 -17.34
N GLY A 197 5.69 10.02 -17.08
CA GLY A 197 4.95 11.04 -17.83
C GLY A 197 4.49 10.62 -19.23
N ILE A 198 4.17 11.62 -20.08
CA ILE A 198 3.59 11.49 -21.43
C ILE A 198 4.53 10.73 -22.41
N ILE A 199 5.80 10.53 -22.03
CA ILE A 199 6.80 9.84 -22.86
C ILE A 199 6.71 8.32 -22.69
N SER A 200 6.15 7.81 -21.60
CA SER A 200 5.91 6.37 -21.36
C SER A 200 4.92 5.72 -22.34
N SER A 201 4.13 6.52 -23.05
CA SER A 201 3.16 6.08 -24.06
C SER A 201 3.66 6.22 -25.50
N LEU A 202 4.87 6.72 -25.71
CA LEU A 202 5.51 6.70 -27.03
C LEU A 202 6.03 5.28 -27.32
N PRO A 203 5.83 4.75 -28.54
CA PRO A 203 6.30 3.42 -28.87
C PRO A 203 7.83 3.33 -28.77
N THR A 204 8.34 2.50 -27.86
CA THR A 204 9.76 2.14 -27.82
C THR A 204 10.08 1.28 -29.04
N PHE A 205 10.68 1.88 -30.06
CA PHE A 205 11.08 1.17 -31.28
C PHE A 205 12.24 0.18 -31.06
N PHE A 206 13.00 0.36 -29.97
CA PHE A 206 14.14 -0.47 -29.61
C PHE A 206 14.12 -0.75 -28.11
N PRO A 207 13.42 -1.81 -27.65
CA PRO A 207 13.32 -2.10 -26.23
C PRO A 207 14.68 -2.29 -25.60
N ASP A 208 14.86 -1.71 -24.42
CA ASP A 208 16.07 -1.87 -23.63
C ASP A 208 16.27 -3.35 -23.27
N ARG A 209 17.53 -3.78 -23.20
CA ARG A 209 17.87 -5.14 -22.77
C ARG A 209 18.32 -5.14 -21.32
N TYR A 210 17.73 -6.04 -20.54
CA TYR A 210 18.00 -6.17 -19.12
C TYR A 210 18.80 -7.44 -18.85
N PHE A 211 19.92 -7.30 -18.14
CA PHE A 211 20.77 -8.40 -17.74
C PHE A 211 21.03 -8.34 -16.25
N TRP A 212 21.06 -9.49 -15.58
CA TRP A 212 21.49 -9.55 -14.18
C TRP A 212 22.98 -9.21 -14.08
N LYS A 213 23.34 -8.33 -13.13
CA LYS A 213 24.74 -8.00 -12.83
C LYS A 213 25.45 -9.10 -12.04
N SER A 214 24.69 -9.91 -11.32
CA SER A 214 25.15 -10.99 -10.45
C SER A 214 24.14 -12.14 -10.44
N GLU A 215 24.37 -13.18 -9.62
CA GLU A 215 23.37 -14.22 -9.36
C GLU A 215 22.08 -13.60 -8.81
N LYS A 216 21.00 -13.67 -9.60
CA LYS A 216 19.75 -12.96 -9.31
C LYS A 216 19.19 -13.28 -7.92
N GLU A 217 19.29 -14.54 -7.49
CA GLU A 217 18.79 -15.03 -6.20
C GLU A 217 19.41 -14.31 -5.00
N THR A 218 20.58 -13.69 -5.17
CA THR A 218 21.25 -12.95 -4.09
C THR A 218 20.81 -11.47 -4.01
N THR A 219 20.05 -10.98 -4.99
CA THR A 219 19.67 -9.57 -5.09
C THR A 219 18.37 -9.27 -4.34
N HIS A 220 18.30 -8.09 -3.69
CA HIS A 220 17.06 -7.60 -3.06
C HIS A 220 15.90 -7.48 -4.06
N TRP A 221 16.18 -7.02 -5.28
CA TRP A 221 15.18 -6.91 -6.35
C TRP A 221 14.50 -8.25 -6.64
N PHE A 222 15.28 -9.31 -6.87
CA PHE A 222 14.71 -10.64 -7.14
C PHE A 222 13.91 -11.17 -5.95
N GLN A 223 14.45 -11.06 -4.73
CA GLN A 223 13.78 -11.55 -3.52
C GLN A 223 12.47 -10.81 -3.25
N PHE A 224 12.43 -9.50 -3.46
CA PHE A 224 11.21 -8.71 -3.39
C PHE A 224 10.17 -9.17 -4.43
N GLN A 225 10.55 -9.33 -5.69
CA GLN A 225 9.66 -9.83 -6.75
C GLN A 225 9.12 -11.23 -6.44
N ARG A 226 9.93 -12.10 -5.83
CA ARG A 226 9.48 -13.41 -5.34
C ARG A 226 8.47 -13.28 -4.20
N ALA A 227 8.69 -12.35 -3.26
CA ALA A 227 7.77 -12.08 -2.18
C ALA A 227 6.41 -11.54 -2.68
N VAL A 228 6.43 -10.64 -3.67
CA VAL A 228 5.22 -10.10 -4.35
C VAL A 228 4.42 -11.23 -4.99
N LYS A 229 5.05 -12.08 -5.82
CA LYS A 229 4.37 -13.23 -6.47
C LYS A 229 3.78 -14.21 -5.46
N ALA A 230 4.46 -14.42 -4.36
CA ALA A 230 3.94 -15.28 -3.30
C ALA A 230 2.78 -14.61 -2.54
N HIS A 231 2.75 -13.28 -2.45
CA HIS A 231 1.66 -12.53 -1.80
C HIS A 231 0.42 -12.57 -2.68
N GLU A 232 0.58 -12.27 -3.97
CA GLU A 232 -0.46 -12.42 -4.99
C GLU A 232 -1.08 -13.83 -4.99
N ARG A 233 -0.25 -14.88 -5.02
CA ARG A 233 -0.73 -16.27 -5.00
C ARG A 233 -1.60 -16.56 -3.79
N PHE A 234 -1.16 -16.13 -2.60
CA PHE A 234 -1.94 -16.30 -1.38
C PHE A 234 -3.27 -15.55 -1.47
N GLY A 235 -3.26 -14.32 -1.96
CA GLY A 235 -4.48 -13.54 -2.19
C GLY A 235 -5.47 -14.22 -3.12
N ILE A 236 -5.00 -14.70 -4.28
CA ILE A 236 -5.82 -15.45 -5.25
C ILE A 236 -6.43 -16.68 -4.58
N GLU A 237 -5.64 -17.46 -3.84
CA GLU A 237 -6.13 -18.65 -3.14
C GLU A 237 -7.23 -18.31 -2.14
N ARG A 238 -7.03 -17.27 -1.30
CA ARG A 238 -8.02 -16.84 -0.30
C ARG A 238 -9.29 -16.26 -0.91
N LEU A 239 -9.18 -15.56 -2.04
CA LEU A 239 -10.31 -14.93 -2.73
C LEU A 239 -11.07 -15.88 -3.67
N THR A 240 -10.44 -16.96 -4.13
CA THR A 240 -11.03 -17.90 -5.09
C THR A 240 -12.41 -18.44 -4.68
N PRO A 241 -12.65 -18.88 -3.43
CA PRO A 241 -13.98 -19.35 -3.03
C PRO A 241 -15.05 -18.27 -3.20
N LEU A 242 -14.73 -17.04 -2.81
CA LEU A 242 -15.64 -15.91 -2.90
C LEU A 242 -15.94 -15.51 -4.35
N PHE A 243 -14.93 -15.47 -5.22
CA PHE A 243 -15.15 -15.19 -6.63
C PHE A 243 -15.93 -16.31 -7.34
N LYS A 244 -15.77 -17.57 -6.93
CA LYS A 244 -16.60 -18.68 -7.42
C LYS A 244 -18.07 -18.50 -7.07
N GLU A 245 -18.39 -18.01 -5.87
CA GLU A 245 -19.77 -17.66 -5.49
C GLU A 245 -20.35 -16.55 -6.37
N MET A 246 -19.49 -15.64 -6.84
CA MET A 246 -19.85 -14.59 -7.82
C MET A 246 -19.89 -15.09 -9.28
N GLY A 247 -19.60 -16.37 -9.54
CA GLY A 247 -19.57 -16.94 -10.88
C GLY A 247 -18.31 -16.58 -11.69
N VAL A 248 -17.24 -16.14 -11.04
CA VAL A 248 -15.96 -15.74 -11.66
C VAL A 248 -14.87 -16.75 -11.34
N ASP A 249 -14.15 -17.22 -12.36
CA ASP A 249 -13.01 -18.14 -12.21
C ASP A 249 -11.69 -17.37 -12.27
N LEU A 250 -11.13 -17.05 -11.10
CA LEU A 250 -9.84 -16.36 -10.99
C LEU A 250 -8.65 -17.15 -11.55
N SER A 251 -8.77 -18.47 -11.76
CA SER A 251 -7.70 -19.26 -12.36
C SER A 251 -7.53 -19.03 -13.87
N ARG A 252 -8.50 -18.35 -14.49
CA ARG A 252 -8.53 -18.00 -15.92
C ARG A 252 -8.28 -16.52 -16.19
N ALA A 253 -8.08 -15.74 -15.13
CA ALA A 253 -7.82 -14.30 -15.19
C ALA A 253 -6.33 -14.01 -15.41
#